data_AF-A0A558BVM3-F1
#
_entry.id   AF-A0A558BVM3-F1
#
_cell.length_a   1.000
_cell.length_b   1.000
_cell.length_c   1.000
_cell.angle_alpha   90.00
_cell.angle_beta   90.00
_cell.angle_gamma   90.00
#
_symmetry.space_group_name_H-M   'P 1'
#
loop_
_entity.id
_entity.type
_entity.pdbx_description
1 polymer ?
#
loop_
_entity_poly.entity_id
_entity_poly.type
_entity_poly.pdbx_seq_one_letter_code
_entity_poly.pdbx_strand_id
1 'polypeptide(L)'
;MKVIKLYFYSCLALLLALGQSHEAVARPLDEKPLDGLWKGPLQMPGGKLEVIFRLVKLSNGEYFATLDVPLQKVSRLKVTVTMRADTVVLTSTEANATYVGRLATDGSQLQGSWLQPGFKVPMVLSHSEVQAATAVATPRLTPPYREEEVRFSNTDAKLQLAGTLTVPAGAGPFPAVVLLSDAGPHDRNGTAGDFAPLSRLADYLTRRGIAVLRFDDRGVGQSTGDIQPTIEELASDAQAGLSYMRTRPEVKLSNLGLIGHGEGGNVALLTATMPEPPTFVVGLAPYALPGSVILAQQQEIALRSLHADQAQITESINRQQEMFKIIRQTKDNGQAQAILANMMQQSNANLDPAAAKASAADMVSARYRHFLSFNPLESLPQIACPVLLLYGTADDMLNVETNAAMLTRALRNNKGVTTHKFTGVNHLFQPDRTQWPLLNGEPKPNFSPAASDAVRAWITEQVVK
;
A
#
# COMPACT_ATOMS: atom_id res chain seq x y z
N MET A 1 -21.61 -50.07 41.70
CA MET A 1 -22.34 -50.41 42.95
C MET A 1 -21.40 -50.11 44.11
N LYS A 2 -21.61 -49.17 45.03
CA LYS A 2 -22.77 -48.39 45.47
C LYS A 2 -22.28 -46.97 45.82
N VAL A 3 -23.15 -46.01 45.60
CA VAL A 3 -23.07 -44.60 46.00
C VAL A 3 -23.69 -44.47 47.41
N ILE A 4 -23.52 -43.29 48.06
CA ILE A 4 -24.43 -42.65 49.08
C ILE A 4 -24.06 -43.00 50.55
N LYS A 5 -23.96 -42.12 51.57
CA LYS A 5 -24.29 -40.70 51.92
C LYS A 5 -23.41 -40.33 53.15
N LEU A 6 -22.82 -39.14 53.35
CA LEU A 6 -23.36 -37.77 53.57
C LEU A 6 -23.50 -37.37 55.06
N TYR A 7 -23.15 -36.09 55.32
CA TYR A 7 -23.45 -35.16 56.43
C TYR A 7 -22.25 -34.81 57.35
N PHE A 8 -21.60 -33.64 57.17
CA PHE A 8 -21.95 -32.26 57.59
C PHE A 8 -21.51 -31.95 59.04
N TYR A 9 -20.50 -31.10 59.25
CA TYR A 9 -20.67 -29.67 59.54
C TYR A 9 -19.34 -28.97 59.90
N SER A 10 -19.20 -27.76 59.34
CA SER A 10 -18.60 -26.53 59.93
C SER A 10 -17.10 -26.43 60.27
N CYS A 11 -16.51 -25.47 59.54
CA CYS A 11 -15.80 -24.29 60.03
C CYS A 11 -14.31 -24.38 60.39
N LEU A 12 -13.57 -23.63 59.56
CA LEU A 12 -12.49 -22.70 59.91
C LEU A 12 -11.13 -23.33 60.25
N ALA A 13 -10.26 -23.41 59.24
CA ALA A 13 -8.82 -23.56 59.43
C ALA A 13 -8.10 -22.39 58.76
N LEU A 14 -7.46 -21.62 59.64
CA LEU A 14 -6.49 -20.55 59.42
C LEU A 14 -5.27 -21.11 58.68
N LEU A 15 -4.76 -20.43 57.65
CA LEU A 15 -3.35 -20.54 57.26
C LEU A 15 -2.83 -19.20 56.74
N LEU A 16 -1.74 -18.79 57.38
CA LEU A 16 -1.02 -17.53 57.34
C LEU A 16 -0.69 -17.00 55.93
N ALA A 17 -0.95 -15.71 55.76
CA ALA A 17 -0.49 -14.88 54.67
C ALA A 17 0.97 -14.43 54.89
N LEU A 18 1.80 -14.59 53.86
CA LEU A 18 3.00 -13.78 53.64
C LEU A 18 2.92 -13.21 52.23
N GLY A 19 3.05 -11.89 52.16
CA GLY A 19 2.65 -11.07 51.03
C GLY A 19 3.56 -11.17 49.82
N GLN A 20 2.91 -11.15 48.65
CA GLN A 20 3.38 -10.37 47.52
C GLN A 20 2.23 -9.45 47.13
N SER A 21 2.45 -8.15 47.33
CA SER A 21 1.62 -7.10 46.79
C SER A 21 1.62 -7.23 45.27
N HIS A 22 0.52 -7.74 44.71
CA HIS A 22 0.12 -7.33 43.38
C HIS A 22 -0.20 -5.84 43.47
N GLU A 23 0.77 -4.99 43.13
CA GLU A 23 0.42 -3.71 42.55
C GLU A 23 -0.43 -4.02 41.33
N ALA A 24 -1.73 -3.80 41.47
CA ALA A 24 -2.59 -3.62 40.33
C ALA A 24 -1.96 -2.48 39.53
N VAL A 25 -1.32 -2.82 38.41
CA VAL A 25 -0.96 -1.83 37.41
C VAL A 25 -2.27 -1.20 37.00
N ALA A 26 -2.51 0.02 37.49
CA ALA A 26 -3.63 0.82 37.08
C ALA A 26 -3.60 0.89 35.55
N ARG A 27 -4.63 0.33 34.92
CA ARG A 27 -4.92 0.66 33.51
C ARG A 27 -5.00 2.19 33.44
N PRO A 28 -4.31 2.85 32.49
CA PRO A 28 -4.58 4.25 32.23
C PRO A 28 -6.07 4.39 31.90
N LEU A 29 -6.71 5.40 32.49
CA LEU A 29 -8.08 5.79 32.22
C LEU A 29 -8.32 5.87 30.70
N ASP A 30 -9.46 5.33 30.27
CA ASP A 30 -9.91 5.18 28.88
C ASP A 30 -9.61 6.40 27.98
N GLU A 31 -8.54 6.35 27.18
CA GLU A 31 -8.52 7.09 25.92
C GLU A 31 -9.54 6.44 25.00
N LYS A 32 -10.57 7.19 24.60
CA LYS A 32 -11.46 6.74 23.53
C LYS A 32 -10.63 6.62 22.24
N PRO A 33 -10.47 5.42 21.68
CA PRO A 33 -9.67 5.24 20.47
C PRO A 33 -10.29 6.02 19.31
N LEU A 34 -9.44 6.70 18.53
CA LEU A 34 -9.85 7.41 17.31
C LEU A 34 -9.90 6.48 16.08
N ASP A 35 -9.62 5.18 16.27
CA ASP A 35 -9.66 4.16 15.23
C ASP A 35 -10.96 4.22 14.43
N GLY A 36 -10.85 4.37 13.12
CA GLY A 36 -12.05 4.56 12.29
C GLY A 36 -11.85 5.41 11.06
N LEU A 37 -12.95 5.58 10.35
CA LEU A 37 -13.13 6.59 9.32
C LEU A 37 -13.86 7.80 9.91
N TRP A 38 -13.26 8.97 9.82
CA TRP A 38 -13.84 10.24 10.21
C TRP A 38 -14.21 11.03 8.97
N LYS A 39 -15.51 11.24 8.75
CA LYS A 39 -16.05 11.83 7.52
C LYS A 39 -16.78 13.12 7.78
N GLY A 40 -16.58 14.13 6.96
CA GLY A 40 -17.34 15.37 7.07
C GLY A 40 -17.40 16.17 5.77
N PRO A 41 -18.43 16.99 5.60
CA PRO A 41 -18.53 17.88 4.46
C PRO A 41 -17.67 19.13 4.68
N LEU A 42 -16.67 19.33 3.83
CA LEU A 42 -15.94 20.58 3.72
C LEU A 42 -16.70 21.53 2.80
N GLN A 43 -17.19 22.64 3.35
CA GLN A 43 -17.87 23.67 2.56
C GLN A 43 -16.83 24.50 1.79
N MET A 44 -17.02 24.64 0.48
CA MET A 44 -16.14 25.40 -0.42
C MET A 44 -16.92 26.48 -1.18
N PRO A 45 -16.29 27.56 -1.66
CA PRO A 45 -16.91 28.44 -2.65
C PRO A 45 -17.32 27.63 -3.89
N GLY A 46 -18.62 27.52 -4.16
CA GLY A 46 -19.16 26.76 -5.29
C GLY A 46 -19.58 25.32 -5.01
N GLY A 47 -19.52 24.82 -3.77
CA GLY A 47 -20.03 23.48 -3.44
C GLY A 47 -19.57 22.91 -2.11
N LYS A 48 -19.62 21.58 -1.99
CA LYS A 48 -19.10 20.83 -0.83
C LYS A 48 -18.25 19.65 -1.28
N LEU A 49 -17.18 19.37 -0.55
CA LEU A 49 -16.32 18.20 -0.74
C LEU A 49 -16.51 17.25 0.44
N GLU A 50 -16.52 15.95 0.19
CA GLU A 50 -16.41 14.97 1.27
C GLU A 50 -14.94 14.81 1.63
N VAL A 51 -14.62 15.01 2.91
CA VAL A 51 -13.30 14.78 3.49
C VAL A 51 -13.37 13.53 4.33
N ILE A 52 -12.44 12.61 4.12
CA ILE A 52 -12.36 11.35 4.84
C ILE A 52 -10.96 11.24 5.46
N PHE A 53 -10.91 11.11 6.77
CA PHE A 53 -9.70 10.69 7.47
C PHE A 53 -9.82 9.22 7.86
N ARG A 54 -8.81 8.42 7.57
CA ARG A 54 -8.69 7.05 8.08
C ARG A 54 -7.65 7.03 9.17
N LEU A 55 -7.99 6.56 10.36
CA LEU A 55 -7.10 6.45 11.50
C LEU A 55 -7.02 4.99 11.95
N VAL A 56 -5.80 4.49 12.12
CA VAL A 56 -5.50 3.14 12.63
C VAL A 56 -4.46 3.26 13.72
N LYS A 57 -4.80 2.86 14.94
CA LYS A 57 -3.91 2.82 16.09
C LYS A 57 -2.93 1.66 15.92
N LEU A 58 -1.66 2.00 16.00
CA LEU A 58 -0.54 1.09 15.87
C LEU A 58 -0.24 0.46 17.23
N SER A 59 0.45 -0.68 17.22
CA SER A 59 0.86 -1.41 18.44
C SER A 59 1.77 -0.60 19.36
N ASN A 60 2.46 0.42 18.82
CA ASN A 60 3.30 1.36 19.58
C ASN A 60 2.48 2.50 20.25
N GLY A 61 1.17 2.55 20.04
CA GLY A 61 0.27 3.57 20.60
C GLY A 61 0.06 4.80 19.71
N GLU A 62 0.81 4.97 18.62
CA GLU A 62 0.62 6.04 17.63
C GLU A 62 -0.53 5.73 16.66
N TYR A 63 -0.90 6.68 15.80
CA TYR A 63 -1.86 6.44 14.71
C TYR A 63 -1.17 6.53 13.35
N PHE A 64 -1.40 5.52 12.51
CA PHE A 64 -1.33 5.71 11.06
C PHE A 64 -2.60 6.43 10.62
N ALA A 65 -2.44 7.54 9.89
CA ALA A 65 -3.60 8.23 9.36
C ALA A 65 -3.41 8.70 7.92
N THR A 66 -4.51 8.68 7.17
CA THR A 66 -4.56 9.20 5.80
C THR A 66 -5.75 10.13 5.60
N LEU A 67 -5.61 11.02 4.61
CA LEU A 67 -6.64 11.93 4.12
C LEU A 67 -7.01 11.54 2.68
N ASP A 68 -8.31 11.41 2.44
CA ASP A 68 -8.91 11.23 1.13
C ASP A 68 -9.92 12.35 0.85
N VAL A 69 -9.85 12.94 -0.34
CA VAL A 69 -10.84 13.91 -0.87
C VAL A 69 -11.25 13.42 -2.27
N PRO A 70 -12.24 12.49 -2.35
CA PRO A 70 -12.48 11.71 -3.57
C PRO A 70 -12.78 12.54 -4.81
N LEU A 71 -13.57 13.62 -4.66
CA LEU A 71 -13.94 14.48 -5.80
C LEU A 71 -12.73 15.24 -6.36
N GLN A 72 -11.67 15.41 -5.57
CA GLN A 72 -10.41 16.03 -5.97
C GLN A 72 -9.34 15.00 -6.36
N LYS A 73 -9.67 13.70 -6.38
CA LYS A 73 -8.73 12.59 -6.64
C LYS A 73 -7.54 12.54 -5.67
N VAL A 74 -7.69 13.16 -4.51
CA VAL A 74 -6.73 13.07 -3.42
C VAL A 74 -6.98 11.78 -2.67
N SER A 75 -5.99 10.91 -2.59
CA SER A 75 -6.10 9.60 -1.96
C SER A 75 -4.86 9.30 -1.12
N ARG A 76 -5.08 8.76 0.07
CA ARG A 76 -4.06 8.28 1.01
C ARG A 76 -2.97 9.30 1.36
N LEU A 77 -3.29 10.60 1.36
CA LEU A 77 -2.32 11.60 1.80
C LEU A 77 -2.00 11.38 3.27
N LYS A 78 -0.71 11.31 3.61
CA LYS A 78 -0.27 11.09 4.98
C LYS A 78 -0.81 12.18 5.91
N VAL A 79 -1.33 11.75 7.06
CA VAL A 79 -1.85 12.61 8.11
C VAL A 79 -1.13 12.30 9.42
N THR A 80 -0.65 13.35 10.07
CA THR A 80 -0.15 13.27 11.45
C THR A 80 -1.32 13.49 12.40
N VAL A 81 -1.49 12.60 13.37
CA VAL A 81 -2.51 12.69 14.41
C VAL A 81 -1.86 13.15 15.70
N THR A 82 -2.38 14.22 16.31
CA THR A 82 -2.01 14.62 17.67
C THR A 82 -3.28 14.72 18.51
N MET A 83 -3.29 14.05 19.66
CA MET A 83 -4.41 14.11 20.61
C MET A 83 -3.92 14.70 21.93
N ARG A 84 -4.65 15.68 22.46
CA ARG A 84 -4.43 16.25 23.79
C ARG A 84 -5.79 16.38 24.49
N ALA A 85 -6.04 15.53 25.48
CA ALA A 85 -7.36 15.37 26.10
C ALA A 85 -8.44 15.10 25.03
N ASP A 86 -9.45 15.95 24.93
CA ASP A 86 -10.53 15.85 23.94
C ASP A 86 -10.17 16.50 22.59
N THR A 87 -9.03 17.20 22.48
CA THR A 87 -8.68 17.94 21.27
C THR A 87 -7.84 17.07 20.34
N VAL A 88 -8.32 16.88 19.11
CA VAL A 88 -7.67 16.13 18.04
C VAL A 88 -7.23 17.08 16.93
N VAL A 89 -5.97 16.96 16.54
CA VAL A 89 -5.36 17.69 15.42
C VAL A 89 -4.93 16.69 14.36
N LEU A 90 -5.42 16.86 13.14
CA LEU A 90 -5.10 16.04 11.97
C LEU A 90 -4.42 16.93 10.94
N THR A 91 -3.15 16.68 10.63
CA THR A 91 -2.37 17.53 9.73
C THR A 91 -1.88 16.74 8.53
N SER A 92 -2.27 17.15 7.33
CA SER A 92 -1.67 16.69 6.08
C SER A 92 -0.78 17.79 5.50
N THR A 93 0.53 17.55 5.55
CA THR A 93 1.54 18.46 4.98
C THR A 93 1.39 18.61 3.47
N GLU A 94 1.13 17.51 2.79
CA GLU A 94 1.01 17.47 1.33
C GLU A 94 -0.25 18.20 0.85
N ALA A 95 -1.36 18.11 1.58
CA ALA A 95 -2.58 18.87 1.30
C ALA A 95 -2.53 20.33 1.82
N ASN A 96 -1.45 20.70 2.51
CA ASN A 96 -1.30 21.96 3.24
C ASN A 96 -2.54 22.28 4.11
N ALA A 97 -3.07 21.25 4.78
CA ALA A 97 -4.33 21.30 5.49
C ALA A 97 -4.22 20.73 6.90
N THR A 98 -4.93 21.39 7.82
CA THR A 98 -5.07 20.95 9.21
C THR A 98 -6.54 20.94 9.59
N TYR A 99 -6.98 19.89 10.26
CA TYR A 99 -8.24 19.85 10.98
C TYR A 99 -7.97 19.91 12.48
N VAL A 100 -8.68 20.79 13.20
CA VAL A 100 -8.65 20.88 14.66
C VAL A 100 -10.06 20.74 15.17
N GLY A 101 -10.33 19.70 15.97
CA GLY A 101 -11.65 19.46 16.52
C GLY A 101 -11.64 18.86 17.92
N ARG A 102 -12.73 19.05 18.66
CA ARG A 102 -12.97 18.40 19.94
C ARG A 102 -13.79 17.13 19.76
N LEU A 103 -13.33 16.05 20.36
CA LEU A 103 -13.99 14.76 20.41
C LEU A 103 -15.20 14.85 21.34
N ALA A 104 -16.37 14.55 20.80
CA ALA A 104 -17.60 14.49 21.56
C ALA A 104 -17.50 13.43 22.67
N THR A 105 -18.22 13.64 23.77
CA THR A 105 -18.21 12.76 24.94
C THR A 105 -18.68 11.34 24.65
N ASP A 106 -19.39 11.09 23.56
CA ASP A 106 -19.80 9.76 23.11
C ASP A 106 -18.76 9.09 22.18
N GLY A 107 -17.78 9.85 21.68
CA GLY A 107 -16.77 9.41 20.72
C GLY A 107 -17.25 9.39 19.26
N SER A 108 -18.48 9.87 18.98
CA SER A 108 -19.11 9.73 17.66
C SER A 108 -18.78 10.87 16.70
N GLN A 109 -18.31 12.01 17.20
CA GLN A 109 -18.06 13.20 16.41
C GLN A 109 -16.81 13.95 16.85
N LEU A 110 -16.12 14.55 15.88
CA LEU A 110 -15.20 15.64 16.11
C LEU A 110 -15.87 16.92 15.65
N GLN A 111 -16.04 17.89 16.55
CA GLN A 111 -16.57 19.20 16.23
C GLN A 111 -15.40 20.18 16.12
N GLY A 112 -15.15 20.70 14.92
CA GLY A 112 -13.91 21.41 14.65
C GLY A 112 -13.96 22.36 13.48
N SER A 113 -12.76 22.70 13.01
CA SER A 113 -12.55 23.53 11.84
C SER A 113 -11.49 22.91 10.95
N TRP A 114 -11.76 22.95 9.66
CA TRP A 114 -10.76 22.77 8.62
C TRP A 114 -10.00 24.08 8.42
N LEU A 115 -8.68 24.00 8.29
CA LEU A 115 -7.77 25.12 8.12
C LEU A 115 -6.82 24.85 6.95
N GLN A 116 -6.75 25.82 6.05
CA GLN A 116 -5.76 25.97 4.99
C GLN A 116 -5.35 27.46 4.93
N PRO A 117 -4.22 27.83 4.29
CA PRO A 117 -3.83 29.23 4.19
C PRO A 117 -4.94 30.10 3.60
N GLY A 118 -5.38 31.11 4.37
CA GLY A 118 -6.47 32.01 3.97
C GLY A 118 -7.88 31.39 3.98
N PHE A 119 -8.04 30.14 4.39
CA PHE A 119 -9.30 29.42 4.35
C PHE A 119 -9.56 28.64 5.65
N LYS A 120 -10.56 29.08 6.41
CA LYS A 120 -10.99 28.43 7.66
C LYS A 120 -12.49 28.20 7.63
N VAL A 121 -12.90 26.95 7.76
CA VAL A 121 -14.32 26.57 7.68
C VAL A 121 -14.67 25.60 8.81
N PRO A 122 -15.77 25.85 9.55
CA PRO A 122 -16.28 24.87 10.51
C PRO A 122 -16.65 23.57 9.79
N MET A 123 -16.19 22.44 10.33
CA MET A 123 -16.49 21.12 9.78
C MET A 123 -16.68 20.16 10.95
N VAL A 124 -17.75 19.38 10.90
CA VAL A 124 -17.99 18.28 11.84
C VAL A 124 -17.61 17.00 11.14
N LEU A 125 -16.70 16.24 11.74
CA LEU A 125 -16.40 14.88 11.30
C LEU A 125 -17.24 13.91 12.12
N SER A 126 -17.96 13.02 11.47
CA SER A 126 -18.64 11.90 12.10
C SER A 126 -17.76 10.67 12.04
N HIS A 127 -17.64 9.98 13.16
CA HIS A 127 -16.98 8.68 13.26
C HIS A 127 -17.83 7.63 12.57
N SER A 128 -17.14 6.74 11.88
CA SER A 128 -17.64 5.44 11.46
C SER A 128 -16.51 4.46 11.69
N GLU A 129 -16.81 3.25 12.14
CA GLU A 129 -15.77 2.23 12.19
C GLU A 129 -15.15 2.06 10.79
N VAL A 130 -13.86 1.72 10.72
CA VAL A 130 -13.35 1.03 9.53
C VAL A 130 -14.11 -0.28 9.52
N GLN A 131 -15.29 -0.32 8.88
CA GLN A 131 -15.95 -1.57 8.61
C GLN A 131 -14.94 -2.38 7.83
N ALA A 132 -14.35 -3.40 8.47
CA ALA A 132 -13.97 -4.61 7.76
C ALA A 132 -15.27 -5.06 7.12
N ALA A 133 -15.51 -4.63 5.87
CA ALA A 133 -16.81 -4.53 5.24
C ALA A 133 -17.79 -5.50 5.90
N THR A 134 -18.57 -5.01 6.87
CA THR A 134 -19.69 -5.81 7.36
C THR A 134 -20.62 -5.75 6.19
N ALA A 135 -20.49 -6.78 5.36
CA ALA A 135 -21.42 -7.07 4.33
C ALA A 135 -22.79 -7.02 5.02
N VAL A 136 -23.57 -5.96 4.74
CA VAL A 136 -24.91 -6.25 4.27
C VAL A 136 -24.66 -7.37 3.27
N ALA A 137 -25.12 -8.58 3.60
CA ALA A 137 -24.95 -9.75 2.78
C ALA A 137 -25.69 -9.50 1.45
N THR A 138 -25.14 -8.62 0.64
CA THR A 138 -25.09 -8.76 -0.80
C THR A 138 -24.64 -10.20 -0.95
N PRO A 139 -25.48 -11.10 -1.48
CA PRO A 139 -25.11 -12.49 -1.62
C PRO A 139 -23.73 -12.52 -2.23
N ARG A 140 -22.71 -12.90 -1.46
CA ARG A 140 -21.38 -13.13 -2.01
C ARG A 140 -21.59 -14.39 -2.80
N LEU A 141 -21.88 -14.24 -4.10
CA LEU A 141 -21.95 -15.35 -5.02
C LEU A 141 -20.70 -16.16 -4.76
N THR A 142 -20.87 -17.42 -4.34
CA THR A 142 -19.75 -18.30 -4.07
C THR A 142 -18.87 -18.25 -5.32
N PRO A 143 -17.61 -17.80 -5.20
CA PRO A 143 -16.74 -17.73 -6.36
C PRO A 143 -16.66 -19.13 -6.99
N PRO A 144 -16.55 -19.25 -8.32
CA PRO A 144 -16.48 -20.54 -9.01
C PRO A 144 -15.09 -21.18 -8.86
N TYR A 145 -14.38 -20.87 -7.77
CA TYR A 145 -13.02 -21.26 -7.47
C TYR A 145 -12.84 -21.37 -5.95
N ARG A 146 -11.82 -22.10 -5.51
CA ARG A 146 -11.49 -22.26 -4.08
C ARG A 146 -10.67 -21.07 -3.59
N GLU A 147 -10.94 -20.59 -2.39
CA GLU A 147 -10.10 -19.63 -1.66
C GLU A 147 -9.53 -20.33 -0.42
N GLU A 148 -8.24 -20.16 -0.17
CA GLU A 148 -7.54 -20.69 1.01
C GLU A 148 -6.77 -19.54 1.67
N GLU A 149 -7.01 -19.32 2.97
CA GLU A 149 -6.16 -18.45 3.79
C GLU A 149 -4.87 -19.17 4.12
N VAL A 150 -3.74 -18.55 3.81
CA VAL A 150 -2.43 -19.19 3.87
C VAL A 150 -1.45 -18.37 4.69
N ARG A 151 -0.49 -19.06 5.30
CA ARG A 151 0.68 -18.45 5.93
C ARG A 151 1.91 -19.18 5.45
N PHE A 152 2.96 -18.43 5.15
CA PHE A 152 4.23 -18.98 4.71
C PHE A 152 5.39 -18.15 5.27
N SER A 153 6.55 -18.78 5.40
CA SER A 153 7.69 -18.18 6.07
C SER A 153 8.67 -17.63 5.03
N ASN A 154 9.11 -16.39 5.21
CA ASN A 154 10.36 -15.93 4.64
C ASN A 154 11.47 -16.27 5.65
N THR A 155 12.17 -17.38 5.40
CA THR A 155 13.18 -17.92 6.34
C THR A 155 14.38 -17.00 6.50
N ASP A 156 14.78 -16.33 5.43
CA ASP A 156 15.96 -15.46 5.41
C ASP A 156 15.71 -14.21 6.25
N ALA A 157 14.51 -13.63 6.13
CA ALA A 157 14.09 -12.47 6.91
C ALA A 157 13.51 -12.84 8.29
N LYS A 158 13.29 -14.14 8.57
CA LYS A 158 12.60 -14.64 9.78
C LYS A 158 11.21 -14.03 9.97
N LEU A 159 10.46 -13.89 8.89
CA LEU A 159 9.11 -13.32 8.87
C LEU A 159 8.07 -14.39 8.55
N GLN A 160 6.87 -14.20 9.10
CA GLN A 160 5.66 -14.91 8.68
C GLN A 160 4.82 -13.98 7.81
N LEU A 161 4.58 -14.37 6.56
CA LEU A 161 3.70 -13.68 5.63
C LEU A 161 2.33 -14.36 5.61
N ALA A 162 1.27 -13.57 5.48
CA ALA A 162 -0.11 -14.03 5.43
C ALA A 162 -0.77 -13.63 4.10
N GLY A 163 -1.57 -14.52 3.52
CA GLY A 163 -2.15 -14.28 2.23
C GLY A 163 -3.36 -15.14 1.92
N THR A 164 -3.86 -15.00 0.69
CA THR A 164 -4.96 -15.79 0.15
C THR A 164 -4.47 -16.44 -1.14
N LEU A 165 -4.61 -17.76 -1.23
CA LEU A 165 -4.42 -18.54 -2.44
C LEU A 165 -5.80 -18.81 -3.06
N THR A 166 -6.01 -18.35 -4.30
CA THR A 166 -7.20 -18.65 -5.09
C THR A 166 -6.88 -19.70 -6.15
N VAL A 167 -7.63 -20.81 -6.16
CA VAL A 167 -7.35 -21.98 -7.00
C VAL A 167 -8.53 -22.27 -7.92
N PRO A 168 -8.32 -22.36 -9.25
CA PRO A 168 -9.39 -22.63 -10.20
C PRO A 168 -10.16 -23.93 -9.88
N ALA A 169 -11.41 -24.00 -10.31
CA ALA A 169 -12.15 -25.26 -10.27
C ALA A 169 -11.51 -26.31 -11.20
N GLY A 170 -11.59 -27.59 -10.81
CA GLY A 170 -11.06 -28.72 -11.57
C GLY A 170 -9.87 -29.40 -10.90
N ALA A 171 -9.25 -30.35 -11.61
CA ALA A 171 -8.25 -31.25 -11.04
C ALA A 171 -6.81 -30.67 -10.98
N GLY A 172 -6.52 -29.62 -11.76
CA GLY A 172 -5.14 -29.09 -11.89
C GLY A 172 -4.17 -30.08 -12.55
N PRO A 173 -2.84 -29.87 -12.42
CA PRO A 173 -2.21 -28.67 -11.86
C PRO A 173 -2.38 -27.45 -12.77
N PHE A 174 -2.43 -26.26 -12.19
CA PHE A 174 -2.71 -25.00 -12.88
C PHE A 174 -1.45 -24.15 -13.05
N PRO A 175 -1.32 -23.39 -14.16
CA PRO A 175 -0.44 -22.23 -14.18
C PRO A 175 -0.73 -21.34 -12.98
N ALA A 176 0.31 -20.71 -12.42
CA ALA A 176 0.15 -19.94 -11.21
C ALA A 176 0.97 -18.66 -11.22
N VAL A 177 0.51 -17.68 -10.46
CA VAL A 177 1.22 -16.42 -10.25
C VAL A 177 1.17 -15.98 -8.80
N VAL A 178 2.21 -15.27 -8.38
CA VAL A 178 2.20 -14.47 -7.14
C VAL A 178 2.04 -13.00 -7.54
N LEU A 179 1.08 -12.30 -6.92
CA LEU A 179 0.87 -10.86 -7.14
C LEU A 179 1.68 -10.04 -6.13
N LEU A 180 2.35 -8.99 -6.61
CA LEU A 180 3.13 -8.05 -5.82
C LEU A 180 2.52 -6.64 -5.93
N SER A 181 2.33 -5.99 -4.79
CA SER A 181 1.77 -4.65 -4.65
C SER A 181 2.74 -3.56 -5.09
N ASP A 182 2.20 -2.35 -5.22
CA ASP A 182 2.96 -1.14 -5.54
C ASP A 182 3.67 -0.55 -4.30
N ALA A 183 4.37 0.57 -4.47
CA ALA A 183 5.13 1.22 -3.42
C ALA A 183 4.28 1.55 -2.19
N GLY A 184 4.87 1.35 -1.01
CA GLY A 184 4.25 1.57 0.29
C GLY A 184 3.62 0.31 0.88
N PRO A 185 3.01 0.42 2.08
CA PRO A 185 2.40 -0.72 2.75
C PRO A 185 1.00 -1.01 2.18
N HIS A 186 0.81 -2.19 1.56
CA HIS A 186 -0.51 -2.61 1.07
C HIS A 186 -0.99 -3.92 1.73
N ASP A 187 -2.30 -4.03 1.83
CA ASP A 187 -2.93 -5.33 2.07
C ASP A 187 -2.79 -6.22 0.81
N ARG A 188 -3.10 -7.52 0.95
CA ARG A 188 -3.07 -8.48 -0.17
C ARG A 188 -3.92 -8.10 -1.38
N ASN A 189 -4.81 -7.11 -1.26
CA ASN A 189 -5.70 -6.69 -2.34
C ASN A 189 -5.15 -5.49 -3.12
N GLY A 190 -4.05 -4.89 -2.66
CA GLY A 190 -3.50 -3.65 -3.20
C GLY A 190 -4.44 -2.46 -2.98
N THR A 191 -5.21 -2.45 -1.89
CA THR A 191 -6.34 -1.52 -1.70
C THR A 191 -5.89 -0.06 -1.77
N ALA A 192 -6.44 0.68 -2.75
CA ALA A 192 -6.27 2.11 -2.96
C ALA A 192 -7.66 2.78 -3.00
N GLY A 193 -8.03 3.47 -1.91
CA GLY A 193 -9.37 4.04 -1.76
C GLY A 193 -10.46 2.97 -1.73
N ASP A 194 -11.42 3.03 -2.66
CA ASP A 194 -12.48 2.04 -2.87
C ASP A 194 -12.14 0.99 -3.95
N PHE A 195 -10.88 0.99 -4.41
CA PHE A 195 -10.41 0.10 -5.46
C PHE A 195 -9.38 -0.92 -4.94
N ALA A 196 -9.51 -2.16 -5.39
CA ALA A 196 -8.65 -3.30 -5.01
C ALA A 196 -8.12 -3.99 -6.28
N PRO A 197 -7.09 -3.42 -6.96
CA PRO A 197 -6.60 -3.87 -8.26
C PRO A 197 -6.15 -5.34 -8.24
N LEU A 198 -5.35 -5.74 -7.24
CA LEU A 198 -4.83 -7.10 -7.18
C LEU A 198 -5.95 -8.12 -6.92
N SER A 199 -6.96 -7.76 -6.11
CA SER A 199 -8.11 -8.63 -5.90
C SER A 199 -8.93 -8.83 -7.16
N ARG A 200 -9.13 -7.78 -7.97
CA ARG A 200 -9.88 -7.89 -9.23
C ARG A 200 -9.12 -8.70 -10.27
N LEU A 201 -7.80 -8.49 -10.36
CA LEU A 201 -6.96 -9.28 -11.25
C LEU A 201 -6.93 -10.77 -10.82
N ALA A 202 -6.83 -11.04 -9.52
CA ALA A 202 -6.87 -12.41 -8.99
C ALA A 202 -8.20 -13.12 -9.32
N ASP A 203 -9.36 -12.50 -9.04
CA ASP A 203 -10.66 -13.06 -9.39
C ASP A 203 -10.77 -13.32 -10.91
N TYR A 204 -10.34 -12.35 -11.73
CA TYR A 204 -10.36 -12.47 -13.18
C TYR A 204 -9.52 -13.66 -13.69
N LEU A 205 -8.29 -13.81 -13.18
CA LEU A 205 -7.34 -14.84 -13.58
C LEU A 205 -7.74 -16.23 -13.07
N THR A 206 -8.19 -16.34 -11.81
CA THR A 206 -8.59 -17.62 -11.21
C THR A 206 -9.83 -18.21 -11.85
N ARG A 207 -10.81 -17.38 -12.21
CA ARG A 207 -11.96 -17.82 -13.04
C ARG A 207 -11.55 -18.41 -14.39
N ARG A 208 -10.33 -18.14 -14.85
CA ARG A 208 -9.81 -18.51 -16.18
C ARG A 208 -8.62 -19.47 -16.10
N GLY A 209 -8.51 -20.23 -15.01
CA GLY A 209 -7.60 -21.38 -14.93
C GLY A 209 -6.20 -21.06 -14.44
N ILE A 210 -5.96 -19.89 -13.83
CA ILE A 210 -4.67 -19.51 -13.24
C ILE A 210 -4.80 -19.42 -11.71
N ALA A 211 -4.01 -20.20 -10.97
CA ALA A 211 -3.95 -20.08 -9.52
C ALA A 211 -3.20 -18.80 -9.11
N VAL A 212 -3.69 -18.10 -8.09
CA VAL A 212 -3.14 -16.79 -7.71
C VAL A 212 -2.88 -16.73 -6.21
N LEU A 213 -1.63 -16.46 -5.84
CA LEU A 213 -1.28 -16.06 -4.48
C LEU A 213 -1.25 -14.54 -4.39
N ARG A 214 -1.98 -14.01 -3.42
CA ARG A 214 -1.88 -12.63 -2.93
C ARG A 214 -1.47 -12.68 -1.47
N PHE A 215 -0.64 -11.76 -1.00
CA PHE A 215 -0.24 -11.72 0.41
C PHE A 215 -0.13 -10.27 0.90
N ASP A 216 -0.35 -10.07 2.20
CA ASP A 216 -0.18 -8.78 2.84
C ASP A 216 1.31 -8.46 2.87
N ASP A 217 1.69 -7.24 2.52
CA ASP A 217 3.09 -6.82 2.61
C ASP A 217 3.61 -6.98 4.03
N ARG A 218 4.93 -7.14 4.19
CA ARG A 218 5.52 -7.28 5.52
C ARG A 218 5.11 -6.12 6.45
N GLY A 219 4.81 -6.45 7.69
CA GLY A 219 4.29 -5.48 8.68
C GLY A 219 2.86 -4.99 8.43
N VAL A 220 2.16 -5.49 7.40
CA VAL A 220 0.77 -5.12 7.06
C VAL A 220 -0.18 -6.30 7.30
N GLY A 221 -1.42 -5.99 7.69
CA GLY A 221 -2.47 -6.98 7.84
C GLY A 221 -2.08 -8.07 8.83
N GLN A 222 -1.97 -9.31 8.35
CA GLN A 222 -1.60 -10.46 9.18
C GLN A 222 -0.14 -10.91 8.98
N SER A 223 0.64 -10.20 8.15
CA SER A 223 2.07 -10.41 7.95
C SER A 223 2.88 -9.72 9.05
N THR A 224 3.90 -10.41 9.57
CA THR A 224 4.84 -9.82 10.53
C THR A 224 5.90 -8.98 9.82
N GLY A 225 6.64 -8.15 10.56
CA GLY A 225 7.81 -7.42 10.05
C GLY A 225 7.67 -5.90 10.12
N ASP A 226 8.58 -5.20 9.45
CA ASP A 226 8.64 -3.74 9.38
C ASP A 226 8.02 -3.22 8.08
N ILE A 227 7.30 -2.10 8.16
CA ILE A 227 6.55 -1.50 7.04
C ILE A 227 7.39 -0.63 6.10
N GLN A 228 8.71 -0.56 6.28
CA GLN A 228 9.65 0.19 5.45
C GLN A 228 10.73 -0.72 4.82
N PRO A 229 10.37 -1.77 4.06
CA PRO A 229 11.37 -2.62 3.41
C PRO A 229 12.14 -1.91 2.30
N THR A 230 13.36 -2.38 2.02
CA THR A 230 14.06 -2.14 0.73
C THR A 230 13.46 -2.98 -0.40
N ILE A 231 13.89 -2.72 -1.64
CA ILE A 231 13.41 -3.48 -2.80
C ILE A 231 13.96 -4.92 -2.80
N GLU A 232 15.19 -5.14 -2.32
CA GLU A 232 15.74 -6.51 -2.14
C GLU A 232 15.00 -7.28 -1.06
N GLU A 233 14.60 -6.59 0.00
CA GLU A 233 13.77 -7.16 1.04
C GLU A 233 12.42 -7.61 0.48
N LEU A 234 11.74 -6.76 -0.30
CA LEU A 234 10.51 -7.15 -1.02
C LEU A 234 10.76 -8.29 -2.02
N ALA A 235 11.92 -8.32 -2.70
CA ALA A 235 12.28 -9.41 -3.60
C ALA A 235 12.47 -10.74 -2.86
N SER A 236 12.96 -10.72 -1.62
CA SER A 236 13.03 -11.89 -0.74
C SER A 236 11.64 -12.38 -0.34
N ASP A 237 10.67 -11.48 -0.11
CA ASP A 237 9.27 -11.86 0.18
C ASP A 237 8.61 -12.49 -1.06
N ALA A 238 8.88 -11.96 -2.24
CA ALA A 238 8.44 -12.54 -3.51
C ALA A 238 9.03 -13.95 -3.71
N GLN A 239 10.31 -14.16 -3.39
CA GLN A 239 10.92 -15.50 -3.37
C GLN A 239 10.22 -16.44 -2.39
N ALA A 240 9.94 -15.99 -1.17
CA ALA A 240 9.19 -16.80 -0.20
C ALA A 240 7.78 -17.18 -0.72
N GLY A 241 7.12 -16.28 -1.43
CA GLY A 241 5.84 -16.56 -2.11
C GLY A 241 5.98 -17.61 -3.21
N LEU A 242 7.03 -17.53 -4.03
CA LEU A 242 7.33 -18.55 -5.05
C LEU A 242 7.64 -19.91 -4.40
N SER A 243 8.51 -19.94 -3.38
CA SER A 243 8.86 -21.16 -2.63
C SER A 243 7.62 -21.80 -2.01
N TYR A 244 6.72 -21.01 -1.41
CA TYR A 244 5.44 -21.51 -0.92
C TYR A 244 4.62 -22.16 -2.04
N MET A 245 4.46 -21.47 -3.16
CA MET A 245 3.70 -21.99 -4.31
C MET A 245 4.30 -23.26 -4.90
N ARG A 246 5.64 -23.44 -4.84
CA ARG A 246 6.30 -24.68 -5.27
C ARG A 246 5.93 -25.90 -4.43
N THR A 247 5.49 -25.71 -3.20
CA THR A 247 5.05 -26.81 -2.33
C THR A 247 3.62 -27.29 -2.62
N ARG A 248 2.87 -26.58 -3.48
CA ARG A 248 1.44 -26.79 -3.69
C ARG A 248 1.19 -27.79 -4.82
N PRO A 249 0.52 -28.94 -4.59
CA PRO A 249 0.27 -29.94 -5.62
C PRO A 249 -0.65 -29.42 -6.75
N GLU A 250 -1.47 -28.41 -6.47
CA GLU A 250 -2.32 -27.76 -7.48
C GLU A 250 -1.56 -26.82 -8.44
N VAL A 251 -0.28 -26.54 -8.20
CA VAL A 251 0.53 -25.61 -9.02
C VAL A 251 1.39 -26.37 -10.04
N LYS A 252 1.28 -25.96 -11.30
CA LYS A 252 2.15 -26.44 -12.38
C LYS A 252 3.47 -25.67 -12.32
N LEU A 253 4.50 -26.28 -11.73
CA LEU A 253 5.78 -25.62 -11.43
C LEU A 253 6.49 -25.02 -12.66
N SER A 254 6.34 -25.64 -13.84
CA SER A 254 6.87 -25.12 -15.11
C SER A 254 6.19 -23.84 -15.57
N ASN A 255 5.15 -23.37 -14.87
CA ASN A 255 4.32 -22.24 -15.21
C ASN A 255 3.96 -21.41 -13.97
N LEU A 256 4.96 -21.18 -13.11
CA LEU A 256 4.86 -20.34 -11.92
C LEU A 256 5.59 -19.01 -12.15
N GLY A 257 4.83 -17.92 -12.25
CA GLY A 257 5.36 -16.58 -12.51
C GLY A 257 5.10 -15.55 -11.43
N LEU A 258 5.55 -14.33 -11.68
CA LEU A 258 5.24 -13.15 -10.87
C LEU A 258 4.46 -12.13 -11.70
N ILE A 259 3.51 -11.45 -11.06
CA ILE A 259 2.90 -10.24 -11.59
C ILE A 259 3.09 -9.13 -10.55
N GLY A 260 3.73 -8.03 -10.92
CA GLY A 260 3.97 -6.92 -10.00
C GLY A 260 3.42 -5.60 -10.52
N HIS A 261 2.82 -4.80 -9.65
CA HIS A 261 2.31 -3.46 -9.97
C HIS A 261 3.25 -2.36 -9.46
N GLY A 262 3.57 -1.38 -10.30
CA GLY A 262 4.47 -0.27 -9.97
C GLY A 262 5.82 -0.75 -9.41
N GLU A 263 6.16 -0.39 -8.17
CA GLU A 263 7.37 -0.89 -7.47
C GLU A 263 7.40 -2.43 -7.40
N GLY A 264 6.24 -3.09 -7.23
CA GLY A 264 6.13 -4.54 -7.31
C GLY A 264 6.56 -5.12 -8.66
N GLY A 265 6.39 -4.36 -9.74
CA GLY A 265 6.91 -4.72 -11.07
C GLY A 265 8.45 -4.72 -11.10
N ASN A 266 9.07 -3.75 -10.43
CA ASN A 266 10.53 -3.71 -10.25
C ASN A 266 11.02 -4.84 -9.33
N VAL A 267 10.28 -5.14 -8.27
CA VAL A 267 10.54 -6.30 -7.38
C VAL A 267 10.48 -7.60 -8.18
N ALA A 268 9.44 -7.81 -9.01
CA ALA A 268 9.32 -9.01 -9.82
C ALA A 268 10.49 -9.20 -10.80
N LEU A 269 10.94 -8.11 -11.43
CA LEU A 269 12.11 -8.13 -12.32
C LEU A 269 13.39 -8.47 -11.55
N LEU A 270 13.60 -7.87 -10.37
CA LEU A 270 14.76 -8.19 -9.52
C LEU A 270 14.73 -9.65 -9.03
N THR A 271 13.58 -10.14 -8.61
CA THR A 271 13.41 -11.55 -8.20
C THR A 271 13.75 -12.51 -9.34
N ALA A 272 13.53 -12.12 -10.60
CA ALA A 272 13.89 -12.94 -11.76
C ALA A 272 15.40 -13.08 -12.03
N THR A 273 16.24 -12.34 -11.30
CA THR A 273 17.71 -12.51 -11.34
C THR A 273 18.24 -13.31 -10.16
N MET A 274 17.38 -13.68 -9.22
CA MET A 274 17.75 -14.45 -8.01
C MET A 274 17.73 -15.97 -8.30
N PRO A 275 18.33 -16.79 -7.41
CA PRO A 275 18.23 -18.24 -7.49
C PRO A 275 16.79 -18.73 -7.55
N GLU A 276 16.55 -19.85 -8.25
CA GLU A 276 15.22 -20.37 -8.53
C GLU A 276 14.25 -19.27 -9.01
N PRO A 277 14.52 -18.62 -10.15
CA PRO A 277 13.68 -17.53 -10.62
C PRO A 277 12.28 -18.03 -11.00
N PRO A 278 11.27 -17.13 -11.10
CA PRO A 278 10.00 -17.45 -11.72
C PRO A 278 10.19 -17.87 -13.19
N THR A 279 9.22 -18.62 -13.72
CA THR A 279 9.25 -19.05 -15.13
C THR A 279 8.90 -17.93 -16.10
N PHE A 280 8.26 -16.86 -15.63
CA PHE A 280 7.97 -15.64 -16.38
C PHE A 280 7.66 -14.47 -15.41
N VAL A 281 7.76 -13.24 -15.91
CA VAL A 281 7.39 -12.01 -15.18
C VAL A 281 6.40 -11.18 -15.97
N VAL A 282 5.40 -10.61 -15.29
CA VAL A 282 4.54 -9.55 -15.80
C VAL A 282 4.72 -8.29 -14.95
N GLY A 283 5.26 -7.23 -15.54
CA GLY A 283 5.33 -5.91 -14.92
C GLY A 283 4.15 -5.05 -15.35
N LEU A 284 3.32 -4.63 -14.40
CA LEU A 284 2.26 -3.65 -14.56
C LEU A 284 2.82 -2.28 -14.16
N ALA A 285 3.10 -1.41 -15.11
CA ALA A 285 3.68 -0.07 -14.91
C ALA A 285 5.03 -0.02 -14.14
N PRO A 286 6.00 -0.93 -14.37
CA PRO A 286 7.31 -0.82 -13.72
C PRO A 286 8.08 0.40 -14.24
N TYR A 287 8.89 1.02 -13.38
CA TYR A 287 9.73 2.16 -13.78
C TYR A 287 11.15 1.71 -14.17
N ALA A 288 11.80 2.47 -15.03
CA ALA A 288 13.14 2.23 -15.54
C ALA A 288 14.19 3.15 -14.90
N LEU A 289 13.74 4.23 -14.29
CA LEU A 289 14.59 5.33 -13.83
C LEU A 289 15.12 5.03 -12.41
N PRO A 290 16.33 5.49 -12.06
CA PRO A 290 16.81 5.44 -10.69
C PRO A 290 15.86 6.17 -9.73
N GLY A 291 15.80 5.75 -8.46
CA GLY A 291 14.85 6.29 -7.47
C GLY A 291 14.83 7.82 -7.37
N SER A 292 16.01 8.46 -7.38
CA SER A 292 16.09 9.93 -7.36
C SER A 292 15.49 10.59 -8.60
N VAL A 293 15.52 9.92 -9.76
CA VAL A 293 15.04 10.45 -11.03
C VAL A 293 13.53 10.21 -11.16
N ILE A 294 13.03 9.05 -10.74
CA ILE A 294 11.59 8.77 -10.78
C ILE A 294 10.81 9.66 -9.80
N LEU A 295 11.35 9.96 -8.60
CA LEU A 295 10.71 10.89 -7.66
C LEU A 295 10.66 12.33 -8.19
N ALA A 296 11.70 12.77 -8.91
CA ALA A 296 11.69 14.06 -9.58
C ALA A 296 10.67 14.10 -10.72
N GLN A 297 10.56 13.03 -11.50
CA GLN A 297 9.55 12.91 -12.54
C GLN A 297 8.12 12.94 -11.95
N GLN A 298 7.88 12.19 -10.88
CA GLN A 298 6.59 12.18 -10.19
C GLN A 298 6.21 13.56 -9.65
N GLN A 299 7.16 14.27 -9.05
CA GLN A 299 6.92 15.63 -8.57
C GLN A 299 6.63 16.60 -9.73
N GLU A 300 7.32 16.47 -10.86
CA GLU A 300 7.03 17.27 -12.05
C GLU A 300 5.61 17.00 -12.57
N ILE A 301 5.21 15.73 -12.69
CA ILE A 301 3.86 15.37 -13.15
C ILE A 301 2.80 15.92 -12.19
N ALA A 302 3.00 15.79 -10.89
CA ALA A 302 2.11 16.33 -9.86
C ALA A 302 1.98 17.86 -9.94
N LEU A 303 3.08 18.58 -10.11
CA LEU A 303 3.04 20.05 -10.23
C LEU A 303 2.34 20.50 -11.52
N ARG A 304 2.55 19.79 -12.63
CA ARG A 304 1.86 20.07 -13.90
C ARG A 304 0.35 19.83 -13.79
N SER A 305 -0.07 18.79 -13.07
CA SER A 305 -1.50 18.51 -12.86
C SER A 305 -2.19 19.58 -11.99
N LEU A 306 -1.43 20.25 -11.13
CA LEU A 306 -1.85 21.42 -10.35
C LEU A 306 -1.74 22.75 -11.13
N HIS A 307 -1.41 22.71 -12.42
CA HIS A 307 -1.23 23.88 -13.29
C HIS A 307 -0.13 24.86 -12.81
N ALA A 308 0.89 24.35 -12.09
CA ALA A 308 2.06 25.14 -11.75
C ALA A 308 2.78 25.62 -13.01
N ASP A 309 3.34 26.83 -12.97
CA ASP A 309 4.11 27.35 -14.08
C ASP A 309 5.50 26.68 -14.20
N GLN A 310 6.15 26.86 -15.35
CA GLN A 310 7.44 26.19 -15.62
C GLN A 310 8.56 26.66 -14.67
N ALA A 311 8.50 27.89 -14.16
CA ALA A 311 9.49 28.41 -13.22
C ALA A 311 9.32 27.74 -11.84
N GLN A 312 8.09 27.64 -11.35
CA GLN A 312 7.74 26.93 -10.11
C GLN A 312 8.14 25.45 -10.17
N ILE A 313 7.85 24.77 -11.29
CA ILE A 313 8.26 23.38 -11.51
C ILE A 313 9.79 23.27 -11.40
N THR A 314 10.51 24.11 -12.15
CA THR A 314 11.98 24.07 -12.19
C THR A 314 12.60 24.33 -10.81
N GLU A 315 12.08 25.31 -10.08
CA GLU A 315 12.54 25.63 -8.73
C GLU A 315 12.29 24.46 -7.76
N SER A 316 11.09 23.85 -7.81
CA SER A 316 10.75 22.72 -6.96
C SER A 316 11.64 21.50 -7.23
N ILE A 317 11.88 21.18 -8.50
CA ILE A 317 12.75 20.05 -8.88
C ILE A 317 14.20 20.30 -8.46
N ASN A 318 14.74 21.51 -8.67
CA ASN A 318 16.10 21.85 -8.23
C ASN A 318 16.26 21.72 -6.72
N ARG A 319 15.25 22.16 -5.96
CA ARG A 319 15.24 22.03 -4.49
C ARG A 319 15.23 20.57 -4.05
N GLN A 320 14.38 19.76 -4.67
CA GLN A 320 14.28 18.33 -4.38
C GLN A 320 15.60 17.60 -4.71
N GLN A 321 16.26 17.96 -5.82
CA GLN A 321 17.56 17.41 -6.18
C GLN A 321 18.66 17.76 -5.16
N GLU A 322 18.68 18.98 -4.63
CA GLU A 322 19.63 19.34 -3.56
C GLU A 322 19.33 18.56 -2.27
N MET A 323 18.05 18.37 -1.93
CA MET A 323 17.66 17.50 -0.80
C MET A 323 18.16 16.07 -0.99
N PHE A 324 18.02 15.49 -2.19
CA PHE A 324 18.53 14.15 -2.49
C PHE A 324 20.05 14.06 -2.39
N LYS A 325 20.76 15.11 -2.83
CA LYS A 325 22.21 15.21 -2.70
C LYS A 325 22.63 15.25 -1.23
N ILE A 326 21.94 16.03 -0.39
CA ILE A 326 22.18 16.06 1.06
C ILE A 326 21.96 14.69 1.69
N ILE A 327 20.86 14.01 1.36
CA ILE A 327 20.60 12.65 1.85
C ILE A 327 21.75 11.73 1.48
N ARG A 328 22.23 11.76 0.23
CA ARG A 328 23.31 10.88 -0.23
C ARG A 328 24.68 11.22 0.36
N GLN A 329 24.98 12.49 0.60
CA GLN A 329 26.31 12.94 1.05
C GLN A 329 26.45 12.98 2.57
N THR A 330 25.37 13.20 3.30
CA THR A 330 25.36 13.27 4.76
C THR A 330 24.97 11.92 5.33
N LYS A 331 25.96 11.15 5.81
CA LYS A 331 25.73 9.79 6.38
C LYS A 331 24.97 9.82 7.70
N ASP A 332 25.17 10.86 8.51
CA ASP A 332 24.46 11.01 9.78
C ASP A 332 22.99 11.39 9.54
N ASN A 333 22.07 10.54 10.01
CA ASN A 333 20.64 10.76 9.80
C ASN A 333 20.11 11.96 10.57
N GLY A 334 20.60 12.24 11.77
CA GLY A 334 20.17 13.40 12.55
C GLY A 334 20.54 14.72 11.89
N GLN A 335 21.78 14.80 11.36
CA GLN A 335 22.27 15.94 10.62
C GLN A 335 21.50 16.13 9.31
N ALA A 336 21.35 15.07 8.51
CA ALA A 336 20.59 15.14 7.26
C ALA A 336 19.14 15.58 7.52
N GLN A 337 18.48 14.97 8.52
CA GLN A 337 17.12 15.32 8.91
C GLN A 337 16.98 16.79 9.31
N ALA A 338 17.91 17.32 10.13
CA ALA A 338 17.87 18.71 10.55
C ALA A 338 18.04 19.68 9.37
N ILE A 339 18.95 19.39 8.43
CA ILE A 339 19.15 20.20 7.23
C ILE A 339 17.88 20.19 6.36
N LEU A 340 17.32 19.00 6.10
CA LEU A 340 16.13 18.85 5.27
C LEU A 340 14.90 19.55 5.87
N ALA A 341 14.68 19.40 7.18
CA ALA A 341 13.56 20.06 7.86
C ALA A 341 13.66 21.58 7.76
N ASN A 342 14.87 22.15 7.90
CA ASN A 342 15.10 23.58 7.73
C ASN A 342 14.88 24.02 6.27
N MET A 343 15.35 23.25 5.28
CA MET A 343 15.10 23.55 3.86
C MET A 343 13.60 23.56 3.52
N MET A 344 12.84 22.60 4.06
CA MET A 344 11.39 22.54 3.86
C MET A 344 10.71 23.79 4.46
N GLN A 345 11.03 24.17 5.69
CA GLN A 345 10.47 25.37 6.33
C GLN A 345 10.84 26.67 5.60
N GLN A 346 12.06 26.77 5.06
CA GLN A 346 12.46 27.92 4.24
C GLN A 346 11.64 28.02 2.95
N SER A 347 11.32 26.88 2.33
CA SER A 347 10.49 26.84 1.11
C SER A 347 9.00 27.06 1.37
N ASN A 348 8.53 26.74 2.58
CA ASN A 348 7.16 26.96 3.00
C ASN A 348 7.14 27.41 4.47
N ALA A 349 7.12 28.73 4.67
CA ALA A 349 7.12 29.31 6.02
C ALA A 349 5.89 28.92 6.86
N ASN A 350 4.83 28.43 6.23
CA ASN A 350 3.62 27.94 6.91
C ASN A 350 3.70 26.45 7.28
N LEU A 351 4.76 25.74 6.88
CA LEU A 351 4.92 24.34 7.22
C LEU A 351 5.23 24.18 8.71
N ASP A 352 4.37 23.44 9.41
CA ASP A 352 4.58 23.13 10.83
C ASP A 352 5.96 22.48 11.07
N PRO A 353 6.74 22.96 12.07
CA PRO A 353 8.06 22.43 12.31
C PRO A 353 8.13 20.93 12.65
N ALA A 354 7.13 20.40 13.36
CA ALA A 354 7.09 18.98 13.67
C ALA A 354 6.78 18.16 12.41
N ALA A 355 5.88 18.67 11.55
CA ALA A 355 5.60 18.07 10.26
C ALA A 355 6.84 18.05 9.34
N ALA A 356 7.57 19.17 9.24
CA ALA A 356 8.84 19.23 8.50
C ALA A 356 9.86 18.21 9.04
N LYS A 357 9.98 18.10 10.38
CA LYS A 357 10.88 17.12 11.03
C LYS A 357 10.46 15.68 10.75
N ALA A 358 9.16 15.38 10.73
CA ALA A 358 8.63 14.05 10.43
C ALA A 358 8.84 13.67 8.96
N SER A 359 8.56 14.57 8.02
CA SER A 359 8.86 14.36 6.60
C SER A 359 10.36 14.16 6.36
N ALA A 360 11.21 14.97 7.00
CA ALA A 360 12.64 14.80 6.91
C ALA A 360 13.13 13.46 7.51
N ALA A 361 12.51 12.97 8.58
CA ALA A 361 12.83 11.66 9.17
C ALA A 361 12.57 10.52 8.18
N ASP A 362 11.43 10.58 7.49
CA ASP A 362 11.03 9.62 6.46
C ASP A 362 12.04 9.59 5.30
N MET A 363 12.46 10.76 4.83
CA MET A 363 13.43 10.92 3.73
C MET A 363 14.85 10.44 4.06
N VAL A 364 15.21 10.30 5.34
CA VAL A 364 16.53 9.77 5.76
C VAL A 364 16.45 8.33 6.25
N SER A 365 15.27 7.70 6.18
CA SER A 365 15.11 6.28 6.51
C SER A 365 16.00 5.39 5.64
N ALA A 366 16.31 4.19 6.14
CA ALA A 366 17.09 3.21 5.40
C ALA A 366 16.42 2.89 4.04
N ARG A 367 15.10 2.68 4.03
CA ARG A 367 14.30 2.50 2.81
C ARG A 367 14.46 3.66 1.85
N TYR A 368 14.29 4.90 2.29
CA TYR A 368 14.32 6.05 1.38
C TYR A 368 15.71 6.24 0.78
N ARG A 369 16.76 6.14 1.59
CA ARG A 369 18.16 6.17 1.11
C ARG A 369 18.43 5.07 0.10
N HIS A 370 17.96 3.87 0.40
CA HIS A 370 18.09 2.73 -0.49
C HIS A 370 17.37 3.00 -1.82
N PHE A 371 16.10 3.41 -1.76
CA PHE A 371 15.29 3.73 -2.93
C PHE A 371 15.97 4.77 -3.82
N LEU A 372 16.47 5.88 -3.26
CA LEU A 372 17.21 6.90 -4.03
C LEU A 372 18.40 6.34 -4.81
N SER A 373 19.07 5.32 -4.28
CA SER A 373 20.21 4.67 -4.92
C SER A 373 19.85 3.51 -5.84
N PHE A 374 18.65 2.95 -5.71
CA PHE A 374 18.21 1.82 -6.50
C PHE A 374 18.10 2.19 -7.97
N ASN A 375 18.74 1.41 -8.83
CA ASN A 375 18.72 1.55 -10.27
C ASN A 375 18.14 0.27 -10.89
N PRO A 376 16.88 0.28 -11.35
CA PRO A 376 16.21 -0.90 -11.88
C PRO A 376 16.95 -1.60 -13.01
N LEU A 377 17.78 -0.89 -13.77
CA LEU A 377 18.36 -1.39 -15.02
C LEU A 377 19.58 -2.28 -14.82
N GLU A 378 20.21 -2.26 -13.66
CA GLU A 378 21.51 -2.92 -13.43
C GLU A 378 21.40 -4.45 -13.49
N SER A 379 20.31 -5.02 -13.00
CA SER A 379 20.09 -6.46 -12.94
C SER A 379 19.40 -7.02 -14.19
N LEU A 380 18.66 -6.20 -14.95
CA LEU A 380 17.81 -6.66 -16.06
C LEU A 380 18.52 -7.51 -17.13
N PRO A 381 19.78 -7.26 -17.52
CA PRO A 381 20.46 -8.10 -18.50
C PRO A 381 20.62 -9.57 -18.07
N GLN A 382 20.45 -9.87 -16.78
CA GLN A 382 20.53 -11.23 -16.21
C GLN A 382 19.20 -11.99 -16.31
N ILE A 383 18.09 -11.30 -16.61
CA ILE A 383 16.76 -11.92 -16.66
C ILE A 383 16.65 -12.80 -17.91
N ALA A 384 16.56 -14.11 -17.69
CA ALA A 384 16.45 -15.11 -18.75
C ALA A 384 15.01 -15.53 -19.07
N CYS A 385 14.08 -15.43 -18.11
CA CYS A 385 12.69 -15.82 -18.31
C CYS A 385 11.92 -14.81 -19.20
N PRO A 386 10.84 -15.21 -19.90
CA PRO A 386 9.98 -14.28 -20.62
C PRO A 386 9.45 -13.15 -19.72
N VAL A 387 9.30 -11.95 -20.31
CA VAL A 387 8.85 -10.73 -19.60
C VAL A 387 7.74 -10.04 -20.40
N LEU A 388 6.63 -9.74 -19.74
CA LEU A 388 5.58 -8.87 -20.25
C LEU A 388 5.63 -7.53 -19.51
N LEU A 389 5.76 -6.42 -20.23
CA LEU A 389 5.70 -5.06 -19.69
C LEU A 389 4.40 -4.39 -20.17
N LEU A 390 3.54 -4.01 -19.24
CA LEU A 390 2.27 -3.35 -19.53
C LEU A 390 2.28 -1.92 -18.99
N TYR A 391 1.71 -0.99 -19.74
CA TYR A 391 1.55 0.41 -19.33
C TYR A 391 0.20 0.97 -19.78
N GLY A 392 -0.34 1.93 -19.03
CA GLY A 392 -1.47 2.74 -19.48
C GLY A 392 -1.00 4.09 -20.02
N THR A 393 -1.53 4.59 -21.13
CA THR A 393 -1.07 5.88 -21.71
C THR A 393 -1.55 7.10 -20.93
N ALA A 394 -2.46 6.92 -19.98
CA ALA A 394 -2.95 7.96 -19.07
C ALA A 394 -2.38 7.78 -17.65
N ASP A 395 -1.26 7.05 -17.52
CA ASP A 395 -0.49 6.94 -16.29
C ASP A 395 0.03 8.32 -15.87
N ASP A 396 -0.38 8.73 -14.68
CA ASP A 396 -0.11 10.02 -14.04
C ASP A 396 1.01 9.95 -13.00
N MET A 397 1.73 8.83 -12.94
CA MET A 397 2.85 8.62 -12.01
C MET A 397 4.18 8.37 -12.73
N LEU A 398 4.17 8.09 -14.04
CA LEU A 398 5.41 7.89 -14.81
C LEU A 398 5.28 8.32 -16.28
N ASN A 399 6.39 8.74 -16.87
CA ASN A 399 6.48 8.94 -18.31
C ASN A 399 6.57 7.57 -19.01
N VAL A 400 5.45 7.12 -19.55
CA VAL A 400 5.28 5.79 -20.16
C VAL A 400 6.26 5.55 -21.31
N GLU A 401 6.45 6.55 -22.16
CA GLU A 401 7.33 6.43 -23.32
C GLU A 401 8.78 6.21 -22.90
N THR A 402 9.27 7.02 -21.97
CA THR A 402 10.64 6.90 -21.43
C THR A 402 10.85 5.57 -20.73
N ASN A 403 9.98 5.21 -19.78
CA ASN A 403 10.18 4.01 -18.96
C ASN A 403 10.05 2.72 -19.79
N ALA A 404 9.03 2.62 -20.66
CA ALA A 404 8.85 1.45 -21.51
C ALA A 404 10.02 1.25 -22.49
N ALA A 405 10.52 2.33 -23.10
CA ALA A 405 11.66 2.27 -24.02
C ALA A 405 12.95 1.84 -23.31
N MET A 406 13.21 2.38 -22.12
CA MET A 406 14.41 2.06 -21.33
C MET A 406 14.41 0.61 -20.85
N LEU A 407 13.30 0.10 -20.29
CA LEU A 407 13.21 -1.32 -19.90
C LEU A 407 13.35 -2.26 -21.10
N THR A 408 12.65 -1.97 -22.21
CA THR A 408 12.74 -2.77 -23.43
C THR A 408 14.18 -2.83 -23.95
N ARG A 409 14.90 -1.70 -23.91
CA ARG A 409 16.33 -1.64 -24.31
C ARG A 409 17.25 -2.40 -23.36
N ALA A 410 17.00 -2.34 -22.05
CA ALA A 410 17.78 -3.06 -21.06
C ALA A 410 17.62 -4.58 -21.21
N LEU A 411 16.41 -5.02 -21.55
CA LEU A 411 16.06 -6.43 -21.76
C LEU A 411 16.30 -6.95 -23.19
N ARG A 412 16.92 -6.17 -24.09
CA ARG A 412 17.05 -6.50 -25.54
C ARG A 412 17.67 -7.85 -25.88
N ASN A 413 18.45 -8.43 -24.96
CA ASN A 413 19.08 -9.74 -25.14
C ASN A 413 18.11 -10.89 -24.87
N ASN A 414 17.06 -10.63 -24.10
CA ASN A 414 15.97 -11.56 -23.84
C ASN A 414 14.95 -11.50 -25.00
N LYS A 415 14.81 -12.61 -25.73
CA LYS A 415 13.92 -12.71 -26.90
C LYS A 415 12.45 -12.92 -26.52
N GLY A 416 12.16 -13.17 -25.25
CA GLY A 416 10.81 -13.36 -24.70
C GLY A 416 10.21 -12.09 -24.09
N VAL A 417 10.69 -10.91 -24.47
CA VAL A 417 10.19 -9.62 -23.94
C VAL A 417 9.08 -9.10 -24.84
N THR A 418 7.95 -8.75 -24.24
CA THR A 418 6.80 -8.14 -24.91
C THR A 418 6.39 -6.89 -24.15
N THR A 419 6.10 -5.80 -24.85
CA THR A 419 5.66 -4.53 -24.25
C THR A 419 4.34 -4.09 -24.88
N HIS A 420 3.34 -3.79 -24.06
CA HIS A 420 2.06 -3.23 -24.51
C HIS A 420 1.69 -1.95 -23.75
N LYS A 421 1.03 -1.04 -24.47
CA LYS A 421 0.51 0.22 -23.95
C LYS A 421 -0.99 0.28 -24.20
N PHE A 422 -1.78 0.57 -23.18
CA PHE A 422 -3.24 0.66 -23.27
C PHE A 422 -3.69 2.12 -23.27
N THR A 423 -4.35 2.55 -24.35
CA THR A 423 -4.85 3.92 -24.48
C THR A 423 -5.85 4.26 -23.37
N GLY A 424 -5.66 5.40 -22.71
CA GLY A 424 -6.60 5.93 -21.72
C GLY A 424 -6.65 5.18 -20.39
N VAL A 425 -5.70 4.26 -20.16
CA VAL A 425 -5.57 3.53 -18.88
C VAL A 425 -4.61 4.28 -17.96
N ASN A 426 -4.98 4.44 -16.69
CA ASN A 426 -4.16 5.14 -15.67
C ASN A 426 -3.17 4.21 -14.95
N HIS A 427 -2.45 4.73 -13.97
CA HIS A 427 -1.44 3.98 -13.21
C HIS A 427 -2.01 2.79 -12.44
N LEU A 428 -3.25 2.90 -11.95
CA LEU A 428 -3.99 1.82 -11.28
C LEU A 428 -4.60 0.80 -12.26
N PHE A 429 -4.24 0.88 -13.55
CA PHE A 429 -4.81 0.08 -14.63
C PHE A 429 -6.32 0.22 -14.78
N GLN A 430 -6.88 1.37 -14.39
CA GLN A 430 -8.28 1.68 -14.61
C GLN A 430 -8.46 2.28 -16.01
N PRO A 431 -9.48 1.87 -16.78
CA PRO A 431 -9.83 2.57 -18.00
C PRO A 431 -10.48 3.92 -17.66
N ASP A 432 -10.78 4.71 -18.69
CA ASP A 432 -11.57 5.93 -18.54
C ASP A 432 -12.85 5.67 -17.72
N ARG A 433 -13.22 6.63 -16.85
CA ARG A 433 -14.36 6.51 -15.93
C ARG A 433 -15.68 6.22 -16.65
N THR A 434 -15.83 6.65 -17.91
CA THR A 434 -17.00 6.32 -18.74
C THR A 434 -17.13 4.83 -19.05
N GLN A 435 -16.05 4.06 -18.93
CA GLN A 435 -16.01 2.61 -19.14
C GLN A 435 -16.18 1.82 -17.84
N TRP A 436 -16.37 2.51 -16.71
CA TRP A 436 -16.56 1.85 -15.42
C TRP A 436 -17.96 1.24 -15.34
N PRO A 437 -18.11 0.03 -14.80
CA PRO A 437 -19.41 -0.58 -14.61
C PRO A 437 -20.24 0.26 -13.64
N LEU A 438 -21.53 0.42 -13.95
CA LEU A 438 -22.50 1.03 -13.05
C LEU A 438 -23.00 -0.04 -12.07
N LEU A 439 -22.83 0.21 -10.77
CA LEU A 439 -23.43 -0.58 -9.70
C LEU A 439 -24.45 0.30 -8.98
N ASN A 440 -25.73 -0.06 -9.06
CA ASN A 440 -26.84 0.73 -8.54
C ASN A 440 -26.86 2.18 -9.07
N GLY A 441 -26.53 2.35 -10.36
CA GLY A 441 -26.47 3.66 -11.02
C GLY A 441 -25.17 4.44 -10.81
N GLU A 442 -24.28 3.99 -9.93
CA GLU A 442 -23.01 4.66 -9.64
C GLU A 442 -21.83 3.99 -10.35
N PRO A 443 -20.96 4.73 -11.05
CA PRO A 443 -19.76 4.16 -11.67
C PRO A 443 -18.79 3.68 -10.61
N LYS A 444 -18.36 2.42 -10.72
CA LYS A 444 -17.42 1.79 -9.78
C LYS A 444 -16.05 1.57 -10.42
N PRO A 445 -14.96 1.92 -9.72
CA PRO A 445 -13.61 1.64 -10.20
C PRO A 445 -13.43 0.21 -10.67
N ASN A 446 -12.80 0.02 -11.82
CA ASN A 446 -12.59 -1.30 -12.39
C ASN A 446 -11.19 -1.44 -13.00
N PHE A 447 -10.65 -2.65 -12.96
CA PHE A 447 -9.42 -2.97 -13.66
C PHE A 447 -9.73 -3.07 -15.17
N SER A 448 -8.85 -2.55 -16.01
CA SER A 448 -9.02 -2.52 -17.46
C SER A 448 -9.20 -3.94 -18.01
N PRO A 449 -10.36 -4.26 -18.62
CA PRO A 449 -10.59 -5.58 -19.20
C PRO A 449 -9.55 -5.95 -20.25
N ALA A 450 -9.14 -4.97 -21.08
CA ALA A 450 -8.10 -5.16 -22.09
C ALA A 450 -6.75 -5.52 -21.46
N ALA A 451 -6.40 -4.91 -20.33
CA ALA A 451 -5.16 -5.24 -19.62
C ALA A 451 -5.24 -6.62 -18.97
N SER A 452 -6.34 -6.96 -18.30
CA SER A 452 -6.55 -8.30 -17.72
C SER A 452 -6.53 -9.39 -18.80
N ASP A 453 -7.17 -9.16 -19.95
CA ASP A 453 -7.18 -10.06 -21.09
C ASP A 453 -5.77 -10.26 -21.65
N ALA A 454 -4.98 -9.19 -21.79
CA ALA A 454 -3.60 -9.26 -22.28
C ALA A 454 -2.70 -10.06 -21.34
N VAL A 455 -2.79 -9.84 -20.03
CA VAL A 455 -2.07 -10.63 -19.02
C VAL A 455 -2.40 -12.11 -19.17
N ARG A 456 -3.69 -12.47 -19.18
CA ARG A 456 -4.13 -13.87 -19.28
C ARG A 456 -3.69 -14.51 -20.59
N ALA A 457 -3.92 -13.83 -21.71
CA ALA A 457 -3.58 -14.36 -23.04
C ALA A 457 -2.08 -14.66 -23.12
N TRP A 458 -1.25 -13.70 -22.70
CA TRP A 458 0.20 -13.85 -22.73
C TRP A 458 0.70 -14.96 -21.78
N ILE A 459 0.16 -15.07 -20.57
CA ILE A 459 0.48 -16.17 -19.64
C ILE A 459 0.10 -17.52 -20.29
N THR A 460 -1.07 -17.60 -20.91
CA THR A 460 -1.53 -18.83 -21.59
C THR A 460 -0.56 -19.24 -22.69
N GLU A 461 -0.01 -18.29 -23.46
CA GLU A 461 1.01 -18.57 -24.47
C GLU A 461 2.33 -19.10 -23.88
N GLN A 462 2.71 -18.66 -22.68
CA GLN A 462 3.89 -19.22 -21.99
C GLN A 462 3.63 -20.62 -21.44
N VAL A 463 2.37 -21.05 -21.32
CA VAL A 463 1.99 -22.37 -20.81
C VAL A 463 2.03 -23.47 -21.87
N VAL A 464 1.89 -23.09 -23.14
CA VAL A 464 1.83 -24.01 -24.28
C VAL A 464 3.22 -24.30 -24.87
N LYS A 465 4.22 -23.45 -24.59
CA LYS A 465 5.63 -23.66 -24.94
C LYS A 465 6.30 -24.59 -23.93
#